data_AF-A0A509L425-F1
#
_entry.id   AF-A0A509L425-F1
#
_cell.length_a   1.000
_cell.length_b   1.000
_cell.length_c   1.000
_cell.angle_alpha   90.00
_cell.angle_beta   90.00
_cell.angle_gamma   90.00
#
_symmetry.space_group_name_H-M   'P 1'
#
loop_
_entity.id
_entity.type
_entity.pdbx_description
1 polymer ?
#
loop_
_entity_poly.entity_id
_entity_poly.type
_entity_poly.pdbx_seq_one_letter_code
_entity_poly.pdbx_strand_id
1 'polypeptide(L)'
;MKKNQTITEKVWQFFCSVKLTVTTLVLLASTSIIGTVILQNGSEPDYLRLYGEAFYKVIRVFKIDDMYNAWWFLSLIIILCINIVVCSIERLSTTWKIIFPKKIKF
;
A
#
# COMPACT_ATOMS: atom_id res chain seq x y z
N MET A 1 -12.92 21.15 23.07
CA MET A 1 -13.12 22.15 21.99
C MET A 1 -13.48 21.40 20.72
N LYS A 2 -14.73 21.47 20.25
CA LYS A 2 -15.15 20.83 18.99
C LYS A 2 -14.53 21.61 17.83
N LYS A 3 -13.45 21.09 17.27
CA LYS A 3 -12.81 21.63 16.07
C LYS A 3 -13.76 21.40 14.90
N ASN A 4 -14.17 22.46 14.20
CA ASN A 4 -14.90 22.32 12.93
C ASN A 4 -14.00 21.53 11.98
N GLN A 5 -14.31 20.26 11.76
CA GLN A 5 -13.48 19.40 10.92
C GLN A 5 -13.63 19.82 9.47
N THR A 6 -12.63 20.53 8.96
CA THR A 6 -12.46 20.79 7.53
C THR A 6 -12.29 19.47 6.79
N ILE A 7 -12.66 19.43 5.51
CA ILE A 7 -12.53 18.25 4.64
C ILE A 7 -11.10 17.70 4.69
N THR A 8 -10.09 18.58 4.74
CA THR A 8 -8.68 18.24 4.90
C THR A 8 -8.40 17.43 6.16
N GLU A 9 -9.01 17.75 7.30
CA GLU A 9 -8.82 16.99 8.55
C GLU A 9 -9.42 15.59 8.46
N LYS A 10 -10.58 15.45 7.79
CA LYS A 10 -11.20 14.14 7.60
C LYS A 10 -10.36 13.25 6.68
N VAL A 11 -9.84 13.82 5.58
CA VAL A 11 -8.92 13.12 4.68
C VAL A 11 -7.63 12.73 5.42
N TRP A 12 -7.08 13.64 6.22
CA TRP A 12 -5.90 13.38 7.04
C TRP A 12 -6.15 12.23 8.04
N GLN A 13 -7.27 12.23 8.74
CA GLN A 13 -7.64 11.15 9.66
C GLN A 13 -7.88 9.82 8.95
N PHE A 14 -8.38 9.83 7.71
CA PHE A 14 -8.54 8.63 6.91
C PHE A 14 -7.19 7.99 6.53
N PHE A 15 -6.23 8.80 6.05
CA PHE A 15 -4.87 8.34 5.74
C PHE A 15 -4.03 8.04 6.98
N CYS A 16 -4.38 8.59 8.14
CA CYS A 16 -3.73 8.27 9.41
C CYS A 16 -4.28 6.98 10.07
N SER A 17 -5.17 6.27 9.37
CA SER A 17 -5.78 5.05 9.88
C SER A 17 -4.82 3.86 9.78
N VAL A 18 -4.34 3.39 10.93
CA VAL A 18 -3.52 2.17 11.03
C VAL A 18 -4.25 0.96 10.41
N LYS A 19 -5.58 0.91 10.50
CA LYS A 19 -6.39 -0.16 9.88
C LYS A 19 -6.26 -0.15 8.36
N LEU A 20 -6.24 1.04 7.73
CA LEU A 20 -6.08 1.16 6.28
C LEU A 20 -4.69 0.68 5.85
N THR A 21 -3.65 1.09 6.59
CA THR A 21 -2.27 0.65 6.36
C THR A 21 -2.14 -0.88 6.44
N VAL A 22 -2.65 -1.50 7.52
CA VAL A 22 -2.55 -2.96 7.71
C VAL A 22 -3.30 -3.71 6.62
N THR A 23 -4.53 -3.31 6.29
CA THR A 23 -5.30 -3.94 5.21
C THR A 23 -4.59 -3.83 3.85
N THR A 24 -4.04 -2.65 3.55
CA THR A 24 -3.29 -2.42 2.30
C THR A 24 -2.03 -3.27 2.25
N LEU A 25 -1.30 -3.38 3.37
CA LEU A 25 -0.09 -4.19 3.48
C LEU A 25 -0.38 -5.68 3.30
N VAL A 26 -1.45 -6.19 3.90
CA VAL A 26 -1.89 -7.59 3.72
C VAL A 26 -2.26 -7.86 2.27
N LEU A 27 -2.99 -6.95 1.62
CA LEU A 27 -3.36 -7.07 0.20
C LEU A 27 -2.12 -7.07 -0.71
N LEU A 28 -1.14 -6.21 -0.41
CA LEU A 28 0.14 -6.17 -1.11
C LEU A 28 0.92 -7.47 -0.94
N ALA A 29 0.98 -7.99 0.29
CA ALA A 29 1.66 -9.24 0.61
C ALA A 29 1.01 -10.44 -0.10
N SER A 30 -0.32 -10.56 -0.06
CA SER A 30 -1.04 -11.64 -0.75
C SER A 30 -0.78 -11.59 -2.26
N THR A 31 -0.77 -10.39 -2.83
CA THR A 31 -0.51 -10.21 -4.26
C THR A 31 0.93 -10.49 -4.63
N SER A 32 1.90 -10.10 -3.80
CA SER A 32 3.32 -10.41 -3.98
C SER A 32 3.59 -11.92 -4.00
N ILE A 33 2.91 -12.68 -3.13
CA ILE A 33 2.99 -14.14 -3.12
C ILE A 33 2.49 -14.71 -4.46
N ILE A 34 1.34 -14.22 -4.95
CA ILE A 34 0.78 -14.65 -6.26
C ILE A 34 1.76 -14.36 -7.40
N GLY A 35 2.34 -13.15 -7.44
CA GLY A 35 3.31 -12.77 -8.47
C GLY A 35 4.63 -13.54 -8.42
N THR A 36 4.97 -14.13 -7.27
CA THR A 36 6.14 -15.02 -7.11
C THR A 36 5.87 -16.43 -7.64
N VAL A 37 4.63 -16.90 -7.55
CA VAL A 37 4.22 -18.23 -8.04
C VAL A 37 4.05 -18.25 -9.57
N ILE A 38 3.66 -17.12 -10.15
CA ILE A 38 3.48 -16.97 -11.60
C ILE A 38 4.83 -16.63 -12.25
N LEU A 39 5.16 -17.30 -13.36
CA LEU A 39 6.34 -16.97 -14.16
C LEU A 39 6.33 -15.48 -14.49
N GLN A 40 7.42 -14.76 -14.27
CA GLN A 40 7.56 -13.33 -14.59
C GLN A 40 8.34 -13.18 -15.90
N ASN A 41 7.90 -12.28 -16.78
CA ASN A 41 8.55 -11.97 -18.06
C ASN A 41 8.90 -13.21 -18.92
N GLY A 42 8.08 -14.27 -18.83
CA GLY A 42 8.26 -15.48 -19.63
C GLY A 42 7.88 -15.29 -21.10
N SER A 43 8.26 -16.24 -21.94
CA SER A 43 7.79 -16.22 -23.34
C SER A 43 6.33 -16.70 -23.43
N GLU A 44 5.57 -16.16 -24.39
CA GLU A 44 4.17 -16.55 -24.63
C GLU A 44 3.94 -18.08 -24.70
N PRO A 45 4.75 -18.87 -25.44
CA PRO A 45 4.58 -20.32 -25.49
C PRO A 45 4.84 -21.02 -24.14
N ASP A 46 5.71 -20.48 -23.28
CA ASP A 46 5.95 -21.06 -21.95
C ASP A 46 4.73 -20.91 -21.05
N TYR A 47 4.02 -19.77 -21.11
CA TYR A 47 2.79 -19.57 -20.33
C TYR A 47 1.65 -20.48 -20.79
N LEU A 48 1.46 -20.66 -22.11
CA LEU A 48 0.45 -21.58 -22.62
C LEU A 48 0.74 -23.02 -22.17
N ARG A 49 2.02 -23.42 -22.13
CA ARG A 49 2.41 -24.77 -21.70
C ARG A 49 2.25 -24.99 -20.19
N LEU A 50 2.54 -23.99 -19.36
CA LEU A 50 2.50 -24.11 -17.89
C LEU A 50 1.10 -23.93 -17.31
N TYR A 51 0.31 -22.99 -17.85
CA TYR A 51 -0.95 -22.54 -17.24
C TYR A 51 -2.18 -22.80 -18.12
N GLY A 52 -2.00 -23.09 -19.42
CA GLY A 52 -3.09 -23.23 -20.38
C GLY A 52 -3.68 -21.89 -20.83
N GLU A 53 -4.50 -21.92 -21.89
CA GLU A 53 -5.02 -20.71 -22.55
C GLU A 53 -5.93 -19.85 -21.64
N ALA A 54 -6.75 -20.50 -20.81
CA ALA A 54 -7.70 -19.79 -19.95
C ALA A 54 -6.99 -18.90 -18.91
N PHE A 55 -5.97 -19.44 -18.23
CA PHE A 55 -5.17 -18.69 -17.26
C PHE A 55 -4.25 -17.67 -17.93
N TYR A 56 -3.66 -18.00 -19.09
CA TYR A 56 -2.85 -17.06 -19.86
C TYR A 56 -3.63 -15.78 -20.19
N LYS A 57 -4.90 -15.91 -20.60
CA LYS A 57 -5.76 -14.76 -20.90
C LYS A 57 -6.01 -13.88 -19.67
N VAL A 58 -6.21 -14.47 -18.49
CA VAL A 58 -6.37 -13.74 -17.22
C VAL A 58 -5.08 -13.02 -16.84
N ILE A 59 -3.93 -13.72 -16.91
CA ILE A 59 -2.60 -13.16 -16.62
C ILE A 59 -2.34 -11.94 -17.48
N ARG A 60 -2.58 -12.02 -18.80
CA ARG A 60 -2.43 -10.89 -19.73
C ARG A 60 -3.36 -9.73 -19.45
N VAL A 61 -4.63 -9.98 -19.12
CA VAL A 61 -5.60 -8.91 -18.84
C VAL A 61 -5.23 -8.14 -17.57
N PHE A 62 -4.77 -8.85 -16.53
CA PHE A 62 -4.36 -8.24 -15.27
C PHE A 62 -2.89 -7.80 -15.23
N LYS A 63 -2.12 -8.02 -16.31
CA LYS A 63 -0.67 -7.81 -16.39
C LYS A 63 0.09 -8.49 -15.24
N ILE A 64 -0.27 -9.73 -14.94
CA ILE A 64 0.39 -10.49 -13.85
C ILE A 64 1.78 -11.00 -14.30
N ASP A 65 2.00 -11.10 -15.62
CA ASP A 65 3.28 -11.39 -16.26
C ASP A 65 4.36 -10.33 -16.00
N ASP A 66 3.94 -9.09 -15.76
CA ASP A 66 4.78 -7.96 -15.34
C ASP A 66 4.08 -7.19 -14.20
N MET A 67 3.80 -7.93 -13.12
CA MET A 67 2.99 -7.44 -12.00
C MET A 67 3.61 -6.22 -11.32
N TYR A 68 4.94 -6.18 -11.19
CA TYR A 68 5.64 -5.14 -10.43
C TYR A 68 5.62 -3.77 -11.13
N ASN A 69 5.49 -3.73 -12.45
CA ASN A 69 5.30 -2.50 -13.23
C ASN A 69 3.82 -2.22 -13.53
N ALA A 70 2.90 -3.09 -13.10
CA ALA A 70 1.49 -2.88 -13.32
C ALA A 70 0.99 -1.67 -12.51
N TRP A 71 0.20 -0.81 -13.17
CA TRP A 71 -0.33 0.43 -12.59
C TRP A 71 -1.08 0.23 -11.26
N TRP A 72 -1.76 -0.91 -11.10
CA TRP A 72 -2.57 -1.23 -9.93
C TRP A 72 -1.68 -1.61 -8.75
N PHE A 73 -0.58 -2.35 -8.99
CA PHE A 73 0.37 -2.73 -7.96
C PHE A 73 1.16 -1.51 -7.48
N LEU A 74 1.63 -0.67 -8.43
CA LEU A 74 2.29 0.59 -8.12
C LEU A 74 1.36 1.53 -7.33
N SER A 75 0.08 1.59 -7.69
CA SER A 75 -0.91 2.37 -6.95
C SER A 75 -1.07 1.90 -5.50
N LEU A 76 -1.08 0.58 -5.26
CA LEU A 76 -1.11 0.03 -3.89
C LEU A 76 0.12 0.42 -3.09
N ILE A 77 1.32 0.37 -3.70
CA ILE A 77 2.56 0.80 -3.04
C ILE A 77 2.50 2.29 -2.71
N ILE A 78 2.09 3.13 -3.65
CA ILE A 78 2.01 4.59 -3.43
C ILE A 78 1.03 4.91 -2.30
N ILE A 79 -0.15 4.29 -2.31
CA ILE A 79 -1.15 4.45 -1.25
C ILE A 79 -0.56 4.03 0.09
N LEU A 80 0.12 2.87 0.15
CA LEU A 80 0.76 2.39 1.38
C LEU A 80 1.83 3.38 1.88
N CYS A 81 2.70 3.87 0.99
CA CYS A 81 3.73 4.85 1.31
C CYS A 81 3.13 6.13 1.89
N ILE A 82 2.07 6.68 1.26
CA ILE A 82 1.38 7.87 1.77
C ILE A 82 0.81 7.62 3.17
N ASN A 83 0.15 6.49 3.38
CA ASN A 83 -0.41 6.12 4.69
C ASN A 83 0.68 6.04 5.77
N ILE A 84 1.81 5.38 5.46
CA ILE A 84 2.93 5.25 6.40
C ILE A 84 3.56 6.61 6.70
N VAL A 85 3.76 7.46 5.69
CA VAL A 85 4.34 8.80 5.86
C VAL A 85 3.44 9.66 6.75
N VAL A 86 2.13 9.69 6.49
CA VAL A 86 1.16 10.45 7.30
C VAL A 86 1.14 9.94 8.76
N CYS A 87 1.04 8.62 8.95
CA CYS A 87 1.08 8.02 10.29
C CYS A 87 2.40 8.32 11.03
N SER A 88 3.53 8.30 10.31
CA SER A 88 4.86 8.59 10.88
C SER A 88 4.96 10.05 11.33
N ILE A 89 4.46 10.99 10.53
CA ILE A 89 4.45 12.43 10.87
C ILE A 89 3.62 12.70 12.13
N GLU A 90 2.41 12.16 12.21
CA GLU A 90 1.52 12.32 13.38
C GLU A 90 2.16 11.76 14.65
N ARG A 91 2.77 10.57 14.55
CA ARG A 91 3.44 9.91 15.68
C ARG A 91 4.70 10.67 16.11
N LEU A 92 5.51 11.13 15.15
CA LEU A 92 6.72 11.90 15.43
C LEU A 92 6.39 13.26 16.06
N SER A 93 5.39 13.98 15.54
CA SER A 93 4.93 15.27 16.09
C SER A 93 4.45 15.13 17.54
N THR A 94 3.72 14.05 17.83
CA THR A 94 3.26 13.75 19.20
C THR A 94 4.45 13.41 20.12
N THR A 95 5.36 12.57 19.65
CA THR A 95 6.55 12.14 20.41
C THR A 95 7.49 13.31 20.70
N TRP A 96 7.67 14.23 19.74
CA TRP A 96 8.53 15.39 19.87
C TRP A 96 8.05 16.36 20.97
N LYS A 97 6.73 16.52 21.12
CA LYS A 97 6.13 17.31 22.22
C LYS A 97 6.36 16.70 23.60
N ILE A 98 6.50 15.37 23.68
CA ILE A 98 6.74 14.64 24.93
C ILE A 98 8.23 14.71 25.31
N ILE A 99 9.14 14.58 24.34
CA ILE A 99 10.59 14.58 24.57
C ILE A 99 11.13 15.99 24.83
N PHE A 100 10.59 17.01 24.17
CA PHE A 100 10.97 18.41 24.38
C PHE A 100 9.81 19.19 25.02
N PRO A 101 9.44 18.90 26.28
CA PRO A 101 8.38 19.62 26.95
C PRO A 101 8.79 21.07 27.12
N LYS A 102 7.99 21.99 26.55
CA LYS A 102 8.25 23.44 26.57
C LYS A 102 8.26 24.05 27.99
N LYS A 103 7.76 23.31 28.99
CA LYS A 103 7.85 23.67 30.41
C LYS A 103 8.25 22.45 31.24
N ILE A 104 9.43 22.52 31.84
CA ILE A 104 9.86 21.61 32.90
C ILE A 104 9.09 22.05 34.16
N LYS A 105 8.08 21.29 34.58
CA LYS A 105 7.45 21.49 35.89
C LYS A 105 8.26 20.68 36.90
N PHE A 106 8.98 21.40 37.77
CA PHE A 106 9.48 20.87 39.05
C PHE A 106 8.29 20.64 40.00
#